data_AF-A0A7V8BN70-F1
#
_entry.id   AF-A0A7V8BN70-F1
#
_cell.length_a   1.000
_cell.length_b   1.000
_cell.length_c   1.000
_cell.angle_alpha   90.00
_cell.angle_beta   90.00
_cell.angle_gamma   90.00
#
_symmetry.space_group_name_H-M   'P 1'
#
loop_
_entity.id
_entity.type
_entity.pdbx_description
1 polymer ?
#
loop_
_entity_poly.entity_id
_entity_poly.type
_entity_poly.pdbx_seq_one_letter_code
_entity_poly.pdbx_strand_id
1 'polypeptide(L)'
;MIERILKTVWLACMLLFVGCLGVEKKEYTIKLKDGQSGTATVKYINIFSNDDDEKDVSFKDFGELVSDYLQGDKIEKDYPGIRDVKKRLFIENNAVCGEITFTFDSLSQIRIFRYDDGPFMFYVNSGSSPSEKFDSSNGIFGGDIMPVIFWNKSMKELLFKTRVTEDTGGKRNLANWYKMWQSNQDATK
;
A
#
# COMPACT_ATOMS: atom_id res chain seq x y z
N MET A 1 1.67 31.05 -36.62
CA MET A 1 2.91 30.36 -36.16
C MET A 1 2.91 30.14 -34.64
N ILE A 2 2.28 31.02 -33.85
CA ILE A 2 2.16 30.92 -32.38
C ILE A 2 1.19 29.79 -31.93
N GLU A 3 0.11 29.52 -32.68
CA GLU A 3 -0.86 28.46 -32.31
C GLU A 3 -0.35 27.01 -32.51
N ARG A 4 0.70 26.81 -33.32
CA ARG A 4 1.26 25.47 -33.56
C ARG A 4 2.33 25.08 -32.54
N ILE A 5 2.87 26.03 -31.79
CA ILE A 5 3.88 25.77 -30.75
C ILE A 5 3.21 25.41 -29.41
N LEU A 6 1.98 25.91 -29.18
CA LEU A 6 1.24 25.64 -27.95
C LEU A 6 0.79 24.17 -27.80
N LYS A 7 0.57 23.46 -28.91
CA LYS A 7 0.17 22.03 -28.89
C LYS A 7 1.34 21.06 -28.76
N THR A 8 2.55 21.50 -29.06
CA THR A 8 3.75 20.66 -28.96
C THR A 8 4.33 20.63 -27.54
N VAL A 9 3.99 21.62 -26.69
CA VAL A 9 4.42 21.68 -25.28
C VAL A 9 3.55 20.80 -24.38
N TRP A 10 2.31 20.49 -24.76
CA TRP A 10 1.43 19.63 -23.97
C TRP A 10 1.79 18.13 -24.04
N LEU A 11 2.56 17.72 -25.05
CA LEU A 11 2.99 16.34 -25.24
C LEU A 11 4.32 16.00 -24.54
N ALA A 12 5.01 16.99 -23.97
CA ALA A 12 6.30 16.81 -23.29
C ALA A 12 6.19 16.54 -21.77
N CYS A 13 4.98 16.61 -21.19
CA CYS A 13 4.72 16.24 -19.79
C CYS A 13 4.26 14.78 -19.61
N MET A 14 4.42 13.93 -20.62
CA MET A 14 4.43 12.47 -20.43
C MET A 14 5.83 12.00 -20.00
N LEU A 15 6.45 12.70 -19.04
CA LEU A 15 7.54 12.11 -18.29
C LEU A 15 6.92 10.97 -17.48
N LEU A 16 7.29 9.76 -17.87
CA LEU A 16 6.90 8.50 -17.27
C LEU A 16 7.11 8.60 -15.75
N PHE A 17 6.03 8.80 -15.00
CA PHE A 17 6.06 8.74 -13.55
C PHE A 17 6.10 7.27 -13.13
N VAL A 18 7.31 6.71 -13.17
CA VAL A 18 7.64 5.47 -12.46
C VAL A 18 8.19 5.92 -11.10
N GLY A 19 7.32 6.07 -10.12
CA GLY A 19 7.76 6.26 -8.74
C GLY A 19 8.53 5.03 -8.26
N CYS A 20 9.60 5.23 -7.51
CA CYS A 20 10.44 4.16 -6.97
C CYS A 20 10.10 3.83 -5.51
N LEU A 21 8.88 4.16 -5.07
CA LEU A 21 8.40 3.92 -3.72
C LEU A 21 8.38 2.43 -3.38
N GLY A 22 9.14 2.07 -2.36
CA GLY A 22 9.16 0.75 -1.74
C GLY A 22 8.56 0.76 -0.35
N VAL A 23 8.30 -0.44 0.17
CA VAL A 23 7.87 -0.68 1.55
C VAL A 23 8.59 -1.90 2.09
N GLU A 24 8.88 -1.95 3.39
CA GLU A 24 9.55 -3.09 3.99
C GLU A 24 8.54 -4.19 4.37
N LYS A 25 7.49 -3.81 5.09
CA LYS A 25 6.47 -4.75 5.60
C LYS A 25 5.08 -4.20 5.45
N LYS A 26 4.10 -5.09 5.40
CA LYS A 26 2.68 -4.75 5.50
C LYS A 26 2.04 -5.56 6.61
N GLU A 27 1.20 -4.90 7.41
CA GLU A 27 0.36 -5.56 8.41
C GLU A 27 -1.10 -5.36 8.02
N TYR A 28 -1.83 -6.47 7.98
CA TYR A 28 -3.22 -6.52 7.53
C TYR A 28 -4.09 -6.91 8.71
N THR A 29 -5.14 -6.14 8.95
CA THR A 29 -6.18 -6.41 9.95
C THR A 29 -7.54 -6.36 9.27
N ILE A 30 -8.22 -7.50 9.22
CA ILE A 30 -9.52 -7.62 8.54
C ILE A 30 -10.55 -8.05 9.57
N LYS A 31 -11.61 -7.25 9.71
CA LYS A 31 -12.72 -7.51 10.62
C LYS A 31 -13.97 -7.80 9.81
N LEU A 32 -14.44 -9.04 9.87
CA LEU A 32 -15.61 -9.52 9.14
C LEU A 32 -16.89 -9.27 9.95
N LYS A 33 -17.92 -8.74 9.28
CA LYS A 33 -19.25 -8.55 9.85
C LYS A 33 -20.08 -9.84 9.74
N ASP A 34 -20.27 -10.32 8.52
CA ASP A 34 -21.16 -11.45 8.16
C ASP A 34 -20.42 -12.55 7.38
N GLY A 35 -19.09 -12.51 7.36
CA GLY A 35 -18.27 -13.46 6.61
C GLY A 35 -18.10 -13.09 5.13
N GLN A 36 -18.66 -11.97 4.67
CA GLN A 36 -18.45 -11.47 3.30
C GLN A 36 -18.08 -9.99 3.24
N SER A 37 -18.61 -9.18 4.15
CA SER A 37 -18.35 -7.74 4.27
C SER A 37 -17.58 -7.41 5.56
N GLY A 38 -17.03 -6.20 5.63
CA GLY A 38 -16.30 -5.77 6.82
C GLY A 38 -15.47 -4.51 6.67
N THR A 39 -14.47 -4.40 7.52
CA THR A 39 -13.46 -3.33 7.52
C THR A 39 -12.09 -3.95 7.40
N ALA A 40 -11.25 -3.37 6.53
CA ALA A 40 -9.86 -3.76 6.40
C ALA A 40 -8.97 -2.55 6.73
N THR A 41 -7.89 -2.84 7.46
CA THR A 41 -6.80 -1.90 7.72
C THR A 41 -5.50 -2.50 7.20
N VAL A 42 -4.77 -1.73 6.41
CA VAL A 42 -3.44 -2.07 5.91
C VAL A 42 -2.46 -1.03 6.43
N LYS A 43 -1.48 -1.47 7.23
CA LYS A 43 -0.37 -0.65 7.70
C LYS A 43 0.88 -0.98 6.89
N TYR A 44 1.40 0.02 6.19
CA TYR A 44 2.64 0.00 5.43
C TYR A 44 3.76 0.47 6.35
N ILE A 45 4.74 -0.38 6.59
CA ILE A 45 5.85 -0.11 7.53
C ILE A 45 7.11 0.16 6.74
N ASN A 46 7.76 1.26 7.10
CA ASN A 46 9.00 1.74 6.48
C ASN A 46 8.83 1.90 4.96
N ILE A 47 8.09 2.94 4.58
CA ILE A 47 8.00 3.42 3.20
C ILE A 47 9.29 4.19 2.88
N PHE A 48 9.95 3.82 1.80
CA PHE A 48 11.22 4.39 1.36
C PHE A 48 11.19 4.68 -0.14
N SER A 49 12.10 5.54 -0.58
CA SER A 49 12.40 5.74 -2.01
C SER A 49 13.58 4.87 -2.39
N ASN A 50 13.60 4.34 -3.61
CA ASN A 50 14.81 3.75 -4.19
C ASN A 50 15.44 4.76 -5.14
N ASP A 51 16.77 4.76 -5.21
CA ASP A 51 17.48 5.54 -6.22
C ASP A 51 17.04 5.13 -7.64
N ASP A 52 16.84 6.12 -8.51
CA ASP A 52 16.47 5.95 -9.93
C ASP A 52 17.70 6.29 -10.78
N ASP A 53 18.27 5.30 -11.48
CA ASP A 53 19.54 5.42 -12.19
C ASP A 53 20.65 6.08 -11.33
N GLU A 54 20.85 5.58 -10.10
CA GLU A 54 21.81 6.08 -9.09
C GLU A 54 21.54 7.51 -8.57
N LYS A 55 20.39 8.11 -8.90
CA LYS A 55 20.00 9.45 -8.44
C LYS A 55 19.02 9.37 -7.27
N ASP A 56 19.23 10.24 -6.29
CA ASP A 56 18.29 10.44 -5.21
C ASP A 56 17.01 11.13 -5.74
N VAL A 57 15.92 10.38 -5.79
CA VAL A 57 14.58 10.84 -6.17
C VAL A 57 13.64 10.92 -4.97
N SER A 58 14.16 10.88 -3.74
CA SER A 58 13.35 10.80 -2.51
C SER A 58 12.40 11.97 -2.31
N PHE A 59 12.78 13.18 -2.75
CA PHE A 59 11.89 14.35 -2.71
C PHE A 59 10.68 14.17 -3.63
N LYS A 60 10.90 13.66 -4.84
CA LYS A 60 9.84 13.38 -5.82
C LYS A 60 8.93 12.26 -5.34
N ASP A 61 9.51 11.13 -4.92
CA ASP A 61 8.77 9.98 -4.41
C ASP A 61 7.94 10.35 -3.17
N PHE A 62 8.46 11.19 -2.27
CA PHE A 62 7.67 11.70 -1.15
C PHE A 62 6.52 12.62 -1.62
N GLY A 63 6.76 13.45 -2.63
CA GLY A 63 5.73 14.24 -3.29
C GLY A 63 4.58 13.38 -3.81
N GLU A 64 4.90 12.30 -4.55
CA GLU A 64 3.93 11.33 -5.07
C GLU A 64 3.19 10.59 -3.96
N LEU A 65 3.90 10.16 -2.90
CA LEU A 65 3.28 9.55 -1.72
C LEU A 65 2.20 10.46 -1.11
N VAL A 66 2.44 11.77 -1.09
CA VAL A 66 1.45 12.74 -0.58
C VAL A 66 0.35 13.00 -1.60
N SER A 67 0.70 13.37 -2.84
CA SER A 67 -0.28 13.83 -3.84
C SER A 67 -1.20 12.72 -4.33
N ASP A 68 -0.65 11.53 -4.58
CA ASP A 68 -1.38 10.48 -5.30
C ASP A 68 -2.01 9.49 -4.32
N TYR A 69 -1.27 9.15 -3.26
CA TYR A 69 -1.71 8.15 -2.29
C TYR A 69 -2.46 8.77 -1.12
N LEU A 70 -1.86 9.73 -0.40
CA LEU A 70 -2.47 10.31 0.80
C LEU A 70 -3.65 11.23 0.47
N GLN A 71 -3.47 12.14 -0.48
CA GLN A 71 -4.49 13.14 -0.86
C GLN A 71 -5.28 12.75 -2.11
N GLY A 72 -4.68 11.94 -2.99
CA GLY A 72 -5.27 11.50 -4.24
C GLY A 72 -6.17 10.28 -4.09
N ASP A 73 -6.52 9.68 -5.23
CA ASP A 73 -7.50 8.59 -5.37
C ASP A 73 -6.85 7.27 -5.80
N LYS A 74 -5.53 7.15 -5.68
CA LYS A 74 -4.78 5.97 -6.18
C LYS A 74 -5.23 4.68 -5.50
N ILE A 75 -5.52 4.72 -4.20
CA ILE A 75 -5.98 3.55 -3.42
C ILE A 75 -7.34 3.06 -3.90
N GLU A 76 -8.26 3.99 -4.16
CA GLU A 76 -9.61 3.74 -4.62
C GLU A 76 -9.61 3.16 -6.04
N LYS A 77 -8.67 3.61 -6.88
CA LYS A 77 -8.42 3.05 -8.23
C LYS A 77 -7.81 1.66 -8.18
N ASP A 78 -6.85 1.43 -7.28
CA ASP A 78 -6.17 0.13 -7.13
C ASP A 78 -7.08 -0.93 -6.49
N TYR A 79 -8.10 -0.53 -5.72
CA TYR A 79 -9.10 -1.40 -5.08
C TYR A 79 -10.53 -0.94 -5.39
N PRO A 80 -11.05 -1.18 -6.61
CA PRO A 80 -12.38 -0.73 -6.99
C PRO A 80 -13.49 -1.25 -6.09
N GLY A 81 -14.38 -0.36 -5.65
CA GLY A 81 -15.58 -0.68 -4.88
C GLY A 81 -15.41 -0.70 -3.36
N ILE A 82 -14.21 -0.40 -2.83
CA ILE A 82 -14.06 -0.09 -1.40
C ILE A 82 -14.70 1.26 -1.08
N ARG A 83 -15.12 1.45 0.18
CA ARG A 83 -15.80 2.67 0.65
C ARG A 83 -15.17 3.18 1.94
N ASP A 84 -15.57 4.39 2.35
CA ASP A 84 -15.17 5.02 3.61
C ASP A 84 -13.64 5.04 3.85
N VAL A 85 -12.88 5.30 2.78
CA VAL A 85 -11.41 5.22 2.79
C VAL A 85 -10.84 6.33 3.68
N LYS A 86 -10.02 5.92 4.65
CA LYS A 86 -9.26 6.79 5.55
C LYS A 86 -7.79 6.50 5.38
N LYS A 87 -6.98 7.54 5.25
CA LYS A 87 -5.55 7.45 4.96
C LYS A 87 -4.79 8.32 5.96
N ARG A 88 -3.66 7.84 6.45
CA ARG A 88 -2.74 8.64 7.27
C ARG A 88 -1.29 8.22 7.07
N LEU A 89 -0.39 9.19 7.19
CA LEU A 89 1.05 8.97 7.29
C LEU A 89 1.52 9.37 8.69
N PHE A 90 2.47 8.63 9.25
CA PHE A 90 3.05 8.90 10.56
C PHE A 90 4.48 8.38 10.64
N ILE A 91 5.22 8.82 11.66
CA ILE A 91 6.56 8.29 11.97
C ILE A 91 6.45 7.23 13.04
N GLU A 92 7.09 6.10 12.81
CA GLU A 92 7.31 5.04 13.79
C GLU A 92 8.75 4.54 13.62
N ASN A 93 9.53 4.46 14.70
CA ASN A 93 10.93 4.02 14.66
C ASN A 93 11.80 4.77 13.61
N ASN A 94 11.59 6.09 13.48
CA ASN A 94 12.28 6.95 12.51
C ASN A 94 12.08 6.55 11.03
N ALA A 95 11.00 5.83 10.72
CA ALA A 95 10.59 5.50 9.38
C ALA A 95 9.19 6.06 9.09
N VAL A 96 8.92 6.38 7.83
CA VAL A 96 7.56 6.76 7.40
C VAL A 96 6.70 5.50 7.32
N CYS A 97 5.57 5.52 8.00
CA CYS A 97 4.55 4.50 7.93
C CYS A 97 3.27 5.10 7.34
N GLY A 98 2.51 4.28 6.62
CA GLY A 98 1.20 4.62 6.12
C GLY A 98 0.14 3.67 6.65
N GLU A 99 -1.06 4.17 6.90
CA GLU A 99 -2.19 3.32 7.23
C GLU A 99 -3.41 3.71 6.39
N ILE A 100 -4.05 2.69 5.86
CA ILE A 100 -5.28 2.80 5.09
C ILE A 100 -6.33 1.95 5.79
N THR A 101 -7.49 2.54 6.08
CA THR A 101 -8.68 1.82 6.56
C THR A 101 -9.84 2.06 5.62
N PHE A 102 -10.58 1.00 5.28
CA PHE A 102 -11.72 1.08 4.37
C PHE A 102 -12.76 0.01 4.66
N THR A 103 -13.97 0.20 4.17
CA THR A 103 -15.05 -0.78 4.19
C THR A 103 -15.13 -1.52 2.86
N PHE A 104 -15.48 -2.80 2.92
CA PHE A 104 -15.66 -3.67 1.75
C PHE A 104 -16.94 -4.48 1.89
N ASP A 105 -17.57 -4.78 0.76
CA ASP A 105 -18.85 -5.48 0.67
C ASP A 105 -18.68 -6.92 0.16
N SER A 106 -17.49 -7.28 -0.36
CA SER A 106 -17.16 -8.67 -0.71
C SER A 106 -15.71 -9.03 -0.43
N LEU A 107 -15.46 -10.30 -0.10
CA LEU A 107 -14.10 -10.83 0.13
C LEU A 107 -13.16 -10.61 -1.07
N SER A 108 -13.70 -10.67 -2.29
CA SER A 108 -12.91 -10.48 -3.51
C SER A 108 -12.25 -9.10 -3.62
N GLN A 109 -12.88 -8.06 -3.05
CA GLN A 109 -12.33 -6.69 -3.03
C GLN A 109 -11.05 -6.60 -2.19
N ILE A 110 -10.91 -7.51 -1.22
CA ILE A 110 -9.72 -7.63 -0.36
C ILE A 110 -8.91 -8.89 -0.68
N ARG A 111 -9.13 -9.50 -1.86
CA ARG A 111 -8.44 -10.69 -2.36
C ARG A 111 -8.48 -11.89 -1.40
N ILE A 112 -9.52 -11.93 -0.58
CA ILE A 112 -9.84 -13.12 0.20
C ILE A 112 -10.78 -13.98 -0.65
N PHE A 113 -10.47 -15.26 -0.69
CA PHE A 113 -11.24 -16.27 -1.39
C PHE A 113 -11.86 -17.24 -0.39
N ARG A 114 -13.02 -17.76 -0.75
CA ARG A 114 -13.71 -18.79 0.00
C ARG A 114 -14.51 -19.63 -0.98
N TYR A 115 -14.37 -20.94 -0.90
CA TYR A 115 -15.18 -21.88 -1.66
C TYR A 115 -16.21 -22.50 -0.71
N ASP A 116 -17.51 -22.38 -1.04
CA ASP A 116 -18.65 -22.77 -0.22
C ASP A 116 -18.51 -22.33 1.26
N ASP A 117 -18.73 -23.24 2.21
CA ASP A 117 -18.59 -23.01 3.64
C ASP A 117 -17.16 -23.30 4.14
N GLY A 118 -16.17 -23.34 3.25
CA GLY A 118 -14.76 -23.62 3.55
C GLY A 118 -14.03 -22.50 4.32
N PRO A 119 -12.71 -22.64 4.54
CA PRO A 119 -11.90 -21.62 5.19
C PRO A 119 -11.82 -20.33 4.35
N PHE A 120 -11.54 -19.21 5.02
CA PHE A 120 -11.06 -18.01 4.34
C PHE A 120 -9.63 -18.26 3.87
N MET A 121 -9.32 -17.83 2.65
CA MET A 121 -8.04 -18.07 2.00
C MET A 121 -7.48 -16.76 1.46
N PHE A 122 -6.21 -16.48 1.74
CA PHE A 122 -5.48 -15.37 1.14
C PHE A 122 -4.18 -15.89 0.54
N TYR A 123 -3.99 -15.72 -0.76
CA TYR A 123 -2.73 -16.06 -1.41
C TYR A 123 -1.77 -14.89 -1.24
N VAL A 124 -0.66 -15.08 -0.53
CA VAL A 124 0.27 -14.01 -0.14
C VAL A 124 0.87 -13.30 -1.36
N ASN A 125 1.05 -14.05 -2.45
CA ASN A 125 1.55 -13.51 -3.71
C ASN A 125 0.43 -13.07 -4.65
N SER A 126 -0.82 -12.90 -4.18
CA SER A 126 -1.93 -12.42 -5.00
C SER A 126 -1.90 -10.90 -5.10
N GLY A 127 -1.44 -10.37 -6.25
CA GLY A 127 -1.50 -8.94 -6.48
C GLY A 127 -0.49 -8.35 -7.46
N SER A 128 -0.36 -7.02 -7.34
CA SER A 128 0.55 -6.15 -8.09
C SER A 128 1.99 -6.15 -7.55
N SER A 129 2.29 -6.89 -6.49
CA SER A 129 3.64 -6.98 -5.89
C SER A 129 4.06 -8.45 -5.75
N PRO A 130 4.61 -9.07 -6.81
CA PRO A 130 5.02 -10.47 -6.82
C PRO A 130 6.18 -10.79 -5.85
N SER A 131 6.75 -9.78 -5.19
CA SER A 131 7.84 -9.91 -4.22
C SER A 131 7.38 -10.02 -2.76
N GLU A 132 6.09 -9.94 -2.46
CA GLU A 132 5.59 -10.12 -1.09
C GLU A 132 5.77 -11.56 -0.59
N LYS A 133 6.36 -11.71 0.60
CA LYS A 133 6.57 -12.98 1.30
C LYS A 133 5.82 -13.00 2.63
N PHE A 134 5.40 -14.19 3.05
CA PHE A 134 4.74 -14.40 4.33
C PHE A 134 5.68 -14.09 5.51
N ASP A 135 5.14 -13.49 6.58
CA ASP A 135 5.88 -13.28 7.84
C ASP A 135 5.16 -13.95 9.02
N SER A 136 3.89 -13.62 9.24
CA SER A 136 3.10 -14.20 10.32
C SER A 136 1.59 -14.08 10.08
N SER A 137 0.79 -14.88 10.77
CA SER A 137 -0.67 -14.79 10.78
C SER A 137 -1.28 -15.46 12.01
N ASN A 138 -2.53 -15.12 12.34
CA ASN A 138 -3.37 -15.90 13.25
C ASN A 138 -4.10 -17.09 12.56
N GLY A 139 -3.84 -17.33 11.27
CA GLY A 139 -4.28 -18.49 10.51
C GLY A 139 -3.18 -19.55 10.36
N ILE A 140 -3.43 -20.53 9.47
CA ILE A 140 -2.48 -21.60 9.12
C ILE A 140 -1.87 -21.26 7.76
N PHE A 141 -0.54 -21.19 7.68
CA PHE A 141 0.17 -20.97 6.42
C PHE A 141 0.41 -22.30 5.68
N GLY A 142 0.09 -22.32 4.38
CA GLY A 142 0.22 -23.50 3.51
C GLY A 142 1.63 -23.86 3.06
N GLY A 143 2.63 -23.04 3.41
CA GLY A 143 4.04 -23.23 3.04
C GLY A 143 4.42 -22.56 1.72
N ASP A 144 5.70 -22.62 1.37
CA ASP A 144 6.28 -21.80 0.29
C ASP A 144 5.85 -22.24 -1.13
N ILE A 145 5.48 -23.51 -1.32
CA ILE A 145 5.00 -24.03 -2.61
C ILE A 145 3.59 -23.48 -2.92
N MET A 146 2.76 -23.33 -1.89
CA MET A 146 1.42 -22.79 -1.99
C MET A 146 1.21 -21.77 -0.87
N PRO A 147 1.73 -20.53 -1.04
CA PRO A 147 1.74 -19.51 0.01
C PRO A 147 0.35 -18.92 0.25
N VAL A 148 -0.56 -19.75 0.75
CA VAL A 148 -1.93 -19.43 1.12
C VAL A 148 -2.02 -19.43 2.63
N ILE A 149 -2.67 -18.41 3.19
CA ILE A 149 -3.08 -18.37 4.59
C ILE A 149 -4.52 -18.85 4.67
N PHE A 150 -4.77 -19.81 5.56
CA PHE A 150 -6.08 -20.38 5.83
C PHE A 150 -6.58 -19.93 7.19
N TRP A 151 -7.80 -19.39 7.25
CA TRP A 151 -8.50 -19.11 8.51
C TRP A 151 -9.80 -19.89 8.58
N ASN A 152 -10.11 -20.40 9.77
CA ASN A 152 -11.37 -21.12 10.01
C ASN A 152 -12.56 -20.18 9.72
N LYS A 153 -13.64 -20.73 9.14
CA LYS A 153 -14.90 -20.04 8.85
C LYS A 153 -15.54 -19.30 10.03
N SER A 154 -15.26 -19.73 11.27
CA SER A 154 -15.80 -19.08 12.47
C SER A 154 -15.05 -17.79 12.86
N MET A 155 -13.88 -17.54 12.27
CA MET A 155 -13.08 -16.37 12.61
C MET A 155 -13.75 -15.08 12.13
N LYS A 156 -13.71 -14.06 12.99
CA LYS A 156 -14.20 -12.71 12.69
C LYS A 156 -13.06 -11.71 12.46
N GLU A 157 -11.86 -12.05 12.89
CA GLU A 157 -10.66 -11.23 12.69
C GLU A 157 -9.56 -12.05 12.00
N LEU A 158 -9.12 -11.58 10.84
CA LEU A 158 -8.05 -12.18 10.05
C LEU A 158 -6.85 -11.24 10.08
N LEU A 159 -5.75 -11.71 10.65
CA LEU A 159 -4.54 -10.92 10.89
C LEU A 159 -3.38 -11.59 10.17
N PHE A 160 -2.61 -10.81 9.41
CA PHE A 160 -1.36 -11.31 8.83
C PHE A 160 -0.37 -10.20 8.53
N LYS A 161 0.89 -10.59 8.39
CA LYS A 161 2.01 -9.71 8.05
C LYS A 161 2.76 -10.28 6.86
N THR A 162 3.23 -9.39 5.98
CA THR A 162 4.08 -9.73 4.84
C THR A 162 5.34 -8.87 4.84
N ARG A 163 6.40 -9.37 4.20
CA ARG A 163 7.64 -8.63 3.89
C ARG A 163 7.75 -8.46 2.38
N VAL A 164 8.16 -7.29 1.91
CA VAL A 164 8.19 -6.99 0.46
C VAL A 164 9.62 -6.89 -0.07
N THR A 165 10.54 -6.35 0.73
CA THR A 165 11.94 -6.15 0.32
C THR A 165 12.88 -6.68 1.38
N GLU A 166 13.84 -7.52 0.98
CA GLU A 166 14.88 -8.07 1.86
C GLU A 166 16.23 -7.31 1.76
N ASP A 167 16.51 -6.65 0.62
CA ASP A 167 17.78 -5.96 0.34
C ASP A 167 17.74 -4.48 0.76
N THR A 168 18.86 -3.89 1.16
CA THR A 168 19.02 -2.54 1.75
C THR A 168 19.82 -1.56 0.87
N GLY A 169 20.34 -1.98 -0.29
CA GLY A 169 21.03 -1.09 -1.22
C GLY A 169 20.10 -0.04 -1.84
N GLY A 170 20.54 1.23 -1.90
CA GLY A 170 19.82 2.31 -2.60
C GLY A 170 18.54 2.83 -1.94
N LYS A 171 18.22 2.41 -0.70
CA LYS A 171 17.03 2.90 0.01
C LYS A 171 17.25 4.25 0.66
N ARG A 172 16.35 5.20 0.37
CA ARG A 172 16.31 6.54 0.96
C ARG A 172 15.16 6.65 1.95
N ASN A 173 15.50 6.94 3.21
CA ASN A 173 14.51 7.16 4.27
C ASN A 173 13.76 8.50 4.04
N LEU A 174 12.43 8.45 4.08
CA LEU A 174 11.56 9.61 3.81
C LEU A 174 11.20 10.43 5.06
N ALA A 175 11.69 10.06 6.25
CA ALA A 175 11.27 10.66 7.52
C ALA A 175 11.57 12.15 7.62
N ASN A 176 12.67 12.63 7.03
CA ASN A 176 13.00 14.06 7.01
C ASN A 176 12.00 14.84 6.16
N TRP A 177 11.65 14.33 4.97
CA TRP A 177 10.64 14.94 4.10
C TRP A 177 9.27 15.00 4.78
N TYR A 178 8.88 13.92 5.47
CA TYR A 178 7.65 13.91 6.26
C TYR A 178 7.63 14.99 7.35
N LYS A 179 8.69 15.11 8.14
CA LYS A 179 8.78 16.11 9.22
C LYS A 179 8.67 17.53 8.66
N MET A 180 9.38 17.83 7.56
CA MET A 180 9.30 19.13 6.88
C MET A 180 7.89 19.43 6.38
N TRP A 181 7.25 18.45 5.73
CA TRP A 181 5.87 18.59 5.25
C TRP A 181 4.88 18.82 6.40
N GLN A 182 5.00 18.06 7.49
CA GLN A 182 4.12 18.19 8.65
C GLN A 182 4.27 19.56 9.34
N SER A 183 5.49 20.04 9.54
CA SER A 183 5.73 21.37 10.11
C SER A 183 5.12 22.49 9.27
N ASN A 184 5.18 22.37 7.94
CA ASN A 184 4.56 23.35 7.04
C ASN A 184 3.03 23.35 7.14
N GLN A 185 2.40 22.18 7.33
CA GLN A 185 0.95 22.07 7.53
C GLN A 185 0.51 22.76 8.83
N ASP A 186 1.26 22.55 9.92
CA ASP A 186 0.92 23.12 11.23
C ASP A 186 1.18 24.63 11.30
N ALA A 187 2.12 25.16 10.51
CA ALA A 187 2.34 26.61 10.38
C ALA A 187 1.22 27.33 9.60
N THR A 188 0.38 26.60 8.87
CA THR A 188 -0.73 27.14 8.07
C THR A 188 -2.11 27.00 8.71
N LYS A 189 -2.18 26.42 9.92
CA LYS A 189 -3.40 26.35 10.74
C LYS A 189 -3.46 27.50 11.74
#